data_AF-S4RYT4-F1
#
_entry.id   AF-S4RYT4-F1
#
_cell.length_a   1.000
_cell.length_b   1.000
_cell.length_c   1.000
_cell.angle_alpha   90.00
_cell.angle_beta   90.00
_cell.angle_gamma   90.00
#
_symmetry.space_group_name_H-M   'P 1'
#
loop_
_entity.id
_entity.type
_entity.pdbx_description
1 polymer ?
#
loop_
_entity_poly.entity_id
_entity_poly.type
_entity_poly.pdbx_seq_one_letter_code
_entity_poly.pdbx_strand_id
1 'polypeptide(L)'
;FRFADRWDIFLMVVGTLSAVGHGVTYPILFMVFGDMTSSFVDFGKVDQCQGNFSCIGNILANVTFDLVSALSFASFPILFRIEDKMTEYAYSFMGGGAAVMVLGTVQVACWAAAGARQAHRVRRLLFRSILRQDAAWFDSSQAGELGNCLTDDDNTMQDGMSDQVSVMLQLVVRFAAGLGVGFSQGWKLTLVIMAVSPLIAGTA
;
A
#
# COMPACT_ATOMS: atom_id res chain seq x y z
N PHE A 1 -18.45 0.59 -18.27
CA PHE A 1 -19.35 1.37 -17.38
C PHE A 1 -20.55 2.03 -18.07
N ARG A 2 -21.08 1.53 -19.21
CA ARG A 2 -22.24 2.15 -19.88
C ARG A 2 -23.54 2.11 -19.06
N PHE A 3 -23.64 1.18 -18.10
CA PHE A 3 -24.84 0.95 -17.28
C PHE A 3 -24.75 1.51 -15.85
N ALA A 4 -23.70 2.28 -15.54
CA ALA A 4 -23.46 2.84 -14.22
C ALA A 4 -24.41 4.00 -13.93
N ASP A 5 -25.11 3.96 -12.79
CA ASP A 5 -25.87 5.12 -12.30
C ASP A 5 -24.95 6.14 -11.62
N ARG A 6 -25.48 7.35 -11.35
CA ARG A 6 -24.74 8.41 -10.64
C ARG A 6 -24.21 7.95 -9.27
N TRP A 7 -24.95 7.10 -8.57
CA TRP A 7 -24.53 6.50 -7.31
C TRP A 7 -23.38 5.50 -7.48
N ASP A 8 -23.35 4.74 -8.57
CA ASP A 8 -22.27 3.80 -8.85
C ASP A 8 -21.00 4.56 -9.21
N ILE A 9 -21.13 5.65 -9.96
CA ILE A 9 -20.01 6.56 -10.28
C ILE A 9 -19.42 7.15 -8.99
N PHE A 10 -20.28 7.62 -8.08
CA PHE A 10 -19.82 8.11 -6.78
C PHE A 10 -19.03 7.06 -6.00
N LEU A 11 -19.53 5.83 -5.93
CA LEU A 11 -18.84 4.73 -5.24
C LEU A 11 -17.52 4.35 -5.89
N MET A 12 -17.46 4.33 -7.22
CA MET A 12 -16.22 4.09 -7.95
C MET A 12 -15.19 5.18 -7.63
N VAL A 13 -15.58 6.45 -7.62
CA VAL A 13 -14.68 7.56 -7.26
C VAL A 13 -14.16 7.42 -5.83
N VAL A 14 -15.04 7.18 -4.85
CA VAL A 14 -14.62 6.96 -3.45
C VAL A 14 -13.68 5.76 -3.35
N GLY A 15 -14.01 4.65 -4.00
CA GLY A 15 -13.19 3.45 -4.06
C GLY A 15 -11.80 3.72 -4.65
N THR A 16 -11.70 4.51 -5.72
CA THR A 16 -10.40 4.90 -6.29
C THR A 16 -9.58 5.79 -5.38
N LEU A 17 -10.19 6.76 -4.69
CA LEU A 17 -9.48 7.62 -3.74
C LEU A 17 -8.94 6.81 -2.56
N SER A 18 -9.73 5.87 -2.04
CA SER A 18 -9.26 4.94 -1.00
C SER A 18 -8.16 4.00 -1.50
N ALA A 19 -8.23 3.53 -2.76
CA ALA A 19 -7.20 2.70 -3.36
C ALA A 19 -5.86 3.45 -3.48
N VAL A 20 -5.91 4.75 -3.81
CA VAL A 20 -4.72 5.60 -3.88
C VAL A 20 -4.09 5.72 -2.49
N GLY A 21 -4.87 6.06 -1.46
CA GLY A 21 -4.37 6.16 -0.09
C GLY A 21 -3.78 4.84 0.42
N HIS A 22 -4.49 3.74 0.19
CA HIS A 22 -4.05 2.39 0.57
C HIS A 22 -2.74 1.98 -0.16
N GLY A 23 -2.60 2.33 -1.45
CA GLY A 23 -1.38 2.08 -2.24
C GLY A 23 -0.16 2.88 -1.76
N VAL A 24 -0.33 4.18 -1.48
CA VAL A 24 0.75 5.10 -1.06
C VAL A 24 1.25 4.80 0.36
N THR A 25 0.40 4.23 1.22
CA THR A 25 0.77 3.97 2.62
C THR A 25 1.98 3.04 2.75
N TYR A 26 2.16 2.08 1.84
CA TYR A 26 3.29 1.14 1.92
C TYR A 26 4.67 1.79 1.68
N PRO A 27 4.89 2.57 0.60
CA PRO A 27 6.11 3.38 0.46
C PRO A 27 6.40 4.31 1.64
N ILE A 28 5.36 4.94 2.21
CA ILE A 28 5.51 5.81 3.40
C ILE A 28 6.00 4.99 4.60
N LEU A 29 5.42 3.82 4.86
CA LEU A 29 5.85 2.94 5.95
C LEU A 29 7.32 2.52 5.80
N PHE A 30 7.79 2.27 4.58
CA PHE A 30 9.21 1.99 4.33
C PHE A 30 10.12 3.19 4.65
N MET A 31 9.67 4.42 4.42
CA MET A 31 10.43 5.61 4.80
C MET A 31 10.54 5.74 6.33
N VAL A 32 9.44 5.58 7.06
CA VAL A 32 9.44 5.59 8.54
C VAL A 32 10.36 4.50 9.10
N PHE A 33 10.35 3.31 8.49
CA PHE A 33 11.27 2.24 8.86
C PHE A 33 12.75 2.60 8.60
N GLY A 34 13.03 3.35 7.52
CA GLY A 34 14.36 3.87 7.22
C GLY A 34 14.88 4.86 8.28
N ASP A 35 14.03 5.79 8.71
CA ASP A 35 14.37 6.77 9.75
C ASP A 35 14.57 6.12 11.12
N MET A 36 13.74 5.13 11.45
CA MET A 36 13.89 4.30 12.65
C MET A 36 15.23 3.55 12.64
N THR A 37 15.57 2.92 11.51
CA THR A 37 16.85 2.19 11.35
C THR A 37 18.04 3.13 11.48
N SER A 38 17.97 4.32 10.88
CA SER A 38 19.04 5.33 10.98
C SER A 38 19.24 5.79 12.42
N SER A 39 18.14 5.95 13.16
CA SER A 39 18.19 6.28 14.60
C SER A 39 18.95 5.20 15.38
N PHE A 40 18.63 3.91 15.18
CA PHE A 40 19.37 2.80 15.81
C PHE A 40 20.84 2.75 15.43
N VAL A 41 21.19 3.01 14.17
CA VAL A 41 22.58 3.05 13.70
C VAL A 41 23.36 4.17 14.41
N ASP A 42 22.77 5.34 14.57
CA ASP A 42 23.42 6.46 15.24
C ASP A 42 23.62 6.20 16.75
N PHE A 43 22.69 5.50 17.40
CA PHE A 43 22.90 5.02 18.77
C PHE A 43 24.02 3.98 18.87
N GLY A 44 24.10 3.04 17.91
CA GLY A 44 25.19 2.06 17.86
C GLY A 44 26.57 2.69 17.70
N LYS A 45 26.70 3.80 16.95
CA LYS A 45 27.96 4.54 16.82
C LYS A 45 28.40 5.19 18.14
N VAL A 46 27.45 5.66 18.95
CA VAL A 46 27.73 6.26 20.27
C VAL A 46 28.18 5.18 21.26
N ASP A 47 27.56 4.00 21.23
CA ASP A 47 27.96 2.88 22.08
C ASP A 47 29.35 2.34 21.73
N GLN A 48 29.75 2.37 20.45
CA GLN A 48 31.13 2.02 20.05
C GLN A 48 32.19 3.07 20.41
N CYS A 49 31.80 4.27 20.87
CA CYS A 49 32.74 5.25 21.42
C CYS A 49 33.15 4.93 22.88
N GLN A 50 32.72 3.79 23.42
CA GLN A 50 33.02 3.30 24.76
C GLN A 50 34.51 2.95 24.90
N GLY A 51 35.34 3.98 25.09
CA GLY A 51 36.70 3.87 25.61
C GLY A 51 37.75 4.82 25.04
N ASN A 52 37.50 5.55 23.95
CA ASN A 52 38.51 6.46 23.38
C ASN A 52 38.19 7.94 23.63
N PHE A 53 38.92 8.55 24.57
CA PHE A 53 38.75 9.92 25.03
C PHE A 53 38.93 10.98 23.92
N SER A 54 39.63 10.65 22.83
CA SER A 54 39.84 11.56 21.69
C SER A 54 38.57 11.87 20.88
N CYS A 55 37.56 10.97 20.88
CA CYS A 55 36.26 11.23 20.24
C CYS A 55 35.35 12.12 21.09
N ILE A 56 35.49 12.07 22.41
CA ILE A 56 34.74 12.92 23.36
C ILE A 56 35.38 14.32 23.44
N GLY A 57 36.72 14.40 23.39
CA GLY A 57 37.49 15.63 23.56
C GLY A 57 37.29 16.71 22.50
N ASN A 58 37.04 16.35 21.22
CA ASN A 58 36.78 17.35 20.18
C ASN A 58 35.37 17.98 20.25
N ILE A 59 34.47 17.39 21.04
CA ILE A 59 33.13 17.95 21.33
C ILE A 59 33.13 18.69 22.68
N LEU A 60 34.08 18.40 23.58
CA LEU A 60 34.12 18.88 24.97
C LEU A 60 35.48 19.45 25.37
N ALA A 61 36.10 20.31 24.56
CA ALA A 61 37.38 20.95 24.87
C ALA A 61 37.37 21.89 26.11
N ASN A 62 36.33 21.86 26.95
CA ASN A 62 36.17 22.77 28.09
C ASN A 62 35.62 22.13 29.37
N VAL A 63 35.65 20.80 29.53
CA VAL A 63 35.06 20.17 30.72
C VAL A 63 36.09 19.37 31.53
N THR A 64 36.30 19.83 32.76
CA THR A 64 37.29 19.39 33.74
C THR A 64 37.01 18.00 34.33
N PHE A 65 38.09 17.39 34.79
CA PHE A 65 38.34 16.01 35.23
C PHE A 65 37.46 15.42 36.37
N ASP A 66 36.41 16.12 36.82
CA ASP A 66 35.55 15.69 37.95
C ASP A 66 34.24 15.00 37.51
N LEU A 67 33.96 14.93 36.21
CA LEU A 67 32.72 14.38 35.63
C LEU A 67 32.85 12.92 35.15
N VAL A 68 33.99 12.27 35.34
CA VAL A 68 34.19 10.86 34.94
C VAL A 68 33.30 9.90 35.74
N SER A 69 32.97 10.23 36.99
CA SER A 69 31.98 9.49 37.80
C SER A 69 30.53 9.75 37.39
N ALA A 70 30.25 10.82 36.64
CA ALA A 70 28.95 11.07 36.02
C ALA A 70 28.77 10.27 34.71
N LEU A 71 29.84 9.67 34.16
CA LEU A 71 29.79 8.89 32.92
C LEU A 71 29.16 7.50 33.10
N SER A 72 29.10 6.93 34.30
CA SER A 72 28.25 5.75 34.57
C SER A 72 26.75 6.10 34.52
N PHE A 73 26.42 7.37 34.75
CA PHE A 73 25.10 7.94 34.55
C PHE A 73 24.88 8.45 33.12
N ALA A 74 25.90 8.53 32.27
CA ALA A 74 25.78 8.98 30.87
C ALA A 74 25.06 7.97 29.97
N SER A 75 24.94 6.71 30.39
CA SER A 75 24.02 5.75 29.76
C SER A 75 22.54 6.09 30.02
N PHE A 76 22.21 6.80 31.10
CA PHE A 76 20.84 7.13 31.51
C PHE A 76 20.13 8.13 30.57
N PRO A 77 20.74 9.25 30.12
CA PRO A 77 20.11 10.15 29.15
C PRO A 77 20.06 9.58 27.73
N ILE A 78 20.95 8.64 27.36
CA ILE A 78 20.93 7.99 26.04
C ILE A 78 19.70 7.07 25.91
N LEU A 79 19.37 6.31 26.96
CA LEU A 79 18.25 5.37 26.94
C LEU A 79 16.88 6.07 26.93
N PHE A 80 16.70 7.14 27.72
CA PHE A 80 15.48 7.96 27.69
C PHE A 80 15.25 8.61 26.32
N ARG A 81 16.33 9.06 25.65
CA ARG A 81 16.24 9.66 24.30
C ARG A 81 15.86 8.64 23.21
N ILE A 82 16.19 7.37 23.40
CA ILE A 82 15.77 6.28 22.50
C ILE A 82 14.30 5.96 22.72
N GLU A 83 13.85 5.89 23.97
CA GLU A 83 12.47 5.56 24.33
C GLU A 83 11.48 6.59 23.74
N ASP A 84 11.77 7.88 23.87
CA ASP A 84 10.92 8.94 23.28
C ASP A 84 10.87 8.87 21.74
N LYS A 85 11.97 8.49 21.08
CA LYS A 85 11.99 8.37 19.62
C LYS A 85 11.32 7.11 19.10
N MET A 86 11.45 6.00 19.82
CA MET A 86 10.82 4.73 19.45
C MET A 86 9.31 4.76 19.66
N THR A 87 8.83 5.44 20.69
CA THR A 87 7.38 5.65 20.88
C THR A 87 6.79 6.52 19.77
N GLU A 88 7.49 7.56 19.31
CA GLU A 88 7.10 8.40 18.18
C GLU A 88 6.96 7.59 16.86
N TYR A 89 7.94 6.74 16.55
CA TYR A 89 7.86 5.84 15.39
C TYR A 89 6.74 4.79 15.56
N ALA A 90 6.55 4.24 16.76
CA ALA A 90 5.50 3.26 17.05
C ALA A 90 4.09 3.82 16.80
N TYR A 91 3.82 5.07 17.20
CA TYR A 91 2.55 5.73 16.89
C TYR A 91 2.34 5.90 15.39
N SER A 92 3.39 6.21 14.62
CA SER A 92 3.32 6.33 13.16
C SER A 92 2.98 4.99 12.47
N PHE A 93 3.56 3.87 12.93
CA PHE A 93 3.21 2.53 12.44
C PHE A 93 1.78 2.13 12.78
N MET A 94 1.33 2.42 14.00
CA MET A 94 -0.04 2.14 14.42
C MET A 94 -1.05 2.96 13.60
N GLY A 95 -0.78 4.25 13.38
CA GLY A 95 -1.58 5.13 12.54
C GLY A 95 -1.65 4.65 11.09
N GLY A 96 -0.51 4.26 10.51
CA GLY A 96 -0.44 3.67 9.17
C GLY A 96 -1.25 2.38 9.04
N GLY A 97 -1.13 1.46 10.01
CA GLY A 97 -1.90 0.21 10.02
C GLY A 97 -3.42 0.43 10.12
N ALA A 98 -3.85 1.34 11.01
CA ALA A 98 -5.25 1.72 11.12
C ALA A 98 -5.78 2.37 9.83
N ALA A 99 -4.99 3.25 9.20
CA ALA A 99 -5.34 3.85 7.92
C ALA A 99 -5.49 2.82 6.80
N VAL A 100 -4.56 1.84 6.70
CA VAL A 100 -4.62 0.74 5.72
C VAL A 100 -5.87 -0.11 5.94
N MET A 101 -6.20 -0.44 7.19
CA MET A 101 -7.40 -1.22 7.50
C MET A 101 -8.68 -0.50 7.07
N VAL A 102 -8.81 0.80 7.38
CA VAL A 102 -10.00 1.58 7.00
C VAL A 102 -10.05 1.82 5.49
N LEU A 103 -8.95 2.27 4.87
CA LEU A 103 -8.90 2.55 3.44
C LEU A 103 -9.07 1.29 2.59
N GLY A 104 -8.44 0.18 2.98
CA GLY A 104 -8.54 -1.09 2.27
C GLY A 104 -9.96 -1.68 2.33
N THR A 105 -10.61 -1.63 3.50
CA THR A 105 -12.00 -2.10 3.63
C THR A 105 -12.96 -1.24 2.82
N VAL A 106 -12.85 0.09 2.88
CA VAL A 106 -13.67 1.02 2.08
C VAL A 106 -13.42 0.81 0.58
N GLN A 107 -12.16 0.62 0.17
CA GLN A 107 -11.78 0.36 -1.21
C GLN A 107 -12.48 -0.88 -1.76
N VAL A 108 -12.31 -2.03 -1.10
CA VAL A 108 -12.88 -3.31 -1.57
C VAL A 108 -14.40 -3.27 -1.50
N ALA A 109 -14.98 -2.71 -0.43
CA ALA A 109 -16.43 -2.62 -0.28
C ALA A 109 -17.08 -1.73 -1.36
N CYS A 110 -16.48 -0.58 -1.70
CA CYS A 110 -17.02 0.32 -2.72
C CYS A 110 -17.00 -0.32 -4.11
N TRP A 111 -15.90 -0.99 -4.48
CA TRP A 111 -15.78 -1.67 -5.77
C TRP A 111 -16.68 -2.92 -5.86
N ALA A 112 -16.77 -3.71 -4.79
CA ALA A 112 -17.69 -4.85 -4.73
C ALA A 112 -19.16 -4.42 -4.85
N ALA A 113 -19.56 -3.35 -4.13
CA ALA A 113 -20.93 -2.85 -4.19
C ALA A 113 -21.28 -2.23 -5.55
N ALA A 114 -20.33 -1.57 -6.21
CA ALA A 114 -20.51 -1.03 -7.57
C ALA A 114 -20.60 -2.15 -8.62
N GLY A 115 -19.75 -3.18 -8.51
CA GLY A 115 -19.77 -4.35 -9.38
C GLY A 115 -21.09 -5.13 -9.28
N ALA A 116 -21.54 -5.43 -8.06
CA ALA A 116 -22.79 -6.17 -7.83
C ALA A 116 -24.03 -5.45 -8.40
N ARG A 117 -24.10 -4.11 -8.27
CA ARG A 117 -25.21 -3.33 -8.83
C ARG A 117 -25.24 -3.34 -10.35
N GLN A 118 -24.07 -3.23 -10.97
CA GLN A 118 -23.97 -3.25 -12.43
C GLN A 118 -24.29 -4.64 -13.00
N ALA A 119 -23.79 -5.70 -12.37
CA ALA A 119 -24.12 -7.09 -12.70
C ALA A 119 -25.64 -7.33 -12.66
N HIS A 120 -26.31 -6.96 -11.56
CA HIS A 120 -27.77 -7.06 -11.45
C HIS A 120 -28.52 -6.32 -12.56
N ARG A 121 -28.05 -5.13 -12.97
CA ARG A 121 -28.68 -4.36 -14.04
C ARG A 121 -28.48 -5.01 -15.40
N VAL A 122 -27.29 -5.53 -15.68
CA VAL A 122 -26.97 -6.26 -16.90
C VAL A 122 -27.82 -7.53 -17.00
N ARG A 123 -27.92 -8.35 -15.94
CA ARG A 123 -28.82 -9.52 -15.90
C ARG A 123 -30.25 -9.17 -16.27
N ARG A 124 -30.79 -8.07 -15.73
CA ARG A 124 -32.18 -7.65 -16.02
C ARG A 124 -32.38 -7.22 -17.48
N LEU A 125 -31.41 -6.53 -18.06
CA LEU A 125 -31.45 -6.10 -19.46
C LEU A 125 -31.27 -7.26 -20.42
N LEU A 126 -30.36 -8.18 -20.10
CA LEU A 126 -30.11 -9.40 -20.87
C LEU A 126 -31.36 -10.29 -20.87
N PHE A 127 -31.97 -10.54 -19.72
CA PHE A 127 -33.21 -11.30 -19.62
C PHE A 127 -34.35 -10.66 -20.44
N ARG A 128 -34.52 -9.34 -20.35
CA ARG A 128 -35.51 -8.60 -21.16
C ARG A 128 -35.24 -8.71 -22.66
N SER A 129 -33.98 -8.81 -23.07
CA SER A 129 -33.59 -8.91 -24.48
C SER A 129 -33.80 -10.33 -25.02
N ILE A 130 -33.52 -11.35 -24.20
CA ILE A 130 -33.77 -12.76 -24.53
C ILE A 130 -35.27 -13.00 -24.74
N LEU A 131 -36.14 -12.47 -23.87
CA LEU A 131 -37.60 -12.63 -24.01
C LEU A 131 -38.21 -12.01 -25.29
N ARG A 132 -37.44 -11.20 -26.03
CA ARG A 132 -37.88 -10.56 -27.28
C ARG A 132 -37.32 -11.23 -28.53
N GLN A 133 -36.50 -12.28 -28.38
CA GLN A 133 -35.99 -13.06 -29.50
C GLN A 133 -37.10 -13.94 -30.10
N ASP A 134 -36.98 -14.21 -31.39
CA ASP A 134 -37.90 -15.06 -32.15
C ASP A 134 -37.66 -16.55 -31.89
N ALA A 135 -38.67 -17.38 -32.15
CA ALA A 135 -38.61 -18.82 -31.91
C ALA A 135 -37.48 -19.51 -32.69
N ALA A 136 -37.11 -19.00 -33.88
CA ALA A 136 -36.02 -19.56 -34.67
C ALA A 136 -34.64 -19.35 -34.01
N TRP A 137 -34.44 -18.25 -33.27
CA TRP A 137 -33.22 -18.04 -32.48
C TRP A 137 -33.11 -19.06 -31.34
N PHE A 138 -34.23 -19.39 -30.69
CA PHE A 138 -34.29 -20.41 -29.64
C PHE A 138 -34.06 -21.83 -30.19
N ASP A 139 -34.54 -22.14 -31.39
CA ASP A 139 -34.28 -23.44 -32.03
C ASP A 139 -32.80 -23.63 -32.41
N SER A 140 -32.08 -22.52 -32.63
CA SER A 140 -30.64 -22.53 -32.93
C SER A 140 -29.72 -22.59 -31.70
N SER A 141 -30.25 -22.28 -30.50
CA SER A 141 -29.47 -22.21 -29.27
C SER A 141 -29.73 -23.44 -28.39
N GLN A 142 -28.68 -24.09 -27.89
CA GLN A 142 -28.85 -25.32 -27.11
C GLN A 142 -29.54 -25.03 -25.75
N ALA A 143 -30.64 -25.73 -25.48
CA ALA A 143 -31.37 -25.63 -24.22
C ALA A 143 -30.47 -26.04 -23.04
N GLY A 144 -30.04 -25.06 -22.23
CA GLY A 144 -29.12 -25.23 -21.09
C GLY A 144 -27.87 -24.36 -21.19
N GLU A 145 -27.36 -24.13 -22.40
CA GLU A 145 -26.20 -23.25 -22.63
C GLU A 145 -26.53 -21.80 -22.27
N LEU A 146 -27.74 -21.33 -22.61
CA LEU A 146 -28.20 -19.98 -22.29
C LEU A 146 -28.25 -19.68 -20.78
N GLY A 147 -28.69 -20.66 -19.98
CA GLY A 147 -28.83 -20.49 -18.53
C GLY A 147 -27.48 -20.41 -17.84
N ASN A 148 -26.54 -21.24 -18.30
CA ASN A 148 -25.16 -21.23 -17.81
C ASN A 148 -24.45 -19.96 -18.28
N CYS A 149 -24.51 -19.60 -19.56
CA CYS A 149 -23.97 -18.35 -20.10
C CYS A 149 -24.47 -17.13 -19.31
N LEU A 150 -25.77 -17.04 -19.02
CA LEU A 150 -26.34 -15.92 -18.25
C LEU A 150 -25.74 -15.79 -16.84
N THR A 151 -25.39 -16.91 -16.20
CA THR A 151 -24.87 -16.93 -14.84
C THR A 151 -23.36 -16.81 -14.81
N ASP A 152 -22.66 -17.60 -15.63
CA ASP A 152 -21.21 -17.69 -15.69
C ASP A 152 -20.59 -16.43 -16.29
N ASP A 153 -21.15 -15.89 -17.38
CA ASP A 153 -20.64 -14.65 -17.97
C ASP A 153 -20.85 -13.48 -17.02
N ASP A 154 -21.99 -13.44 -16.32
CA ASP A 154 -22.25 -12.35 -15.38
C ASP A 154 -21.38 -12.45 -14.12
N ASN A 155 -21.15 -13.65 -13.59
CA ASN A 155 -20.20 -13.85 -12.49
C ASN A 155 -18.77 -13.45 -12.91
N THR A 156 -18.33 -13.87 -14.11
CA THR A 156 -17.02 -13.50 -14.65
C THR A 156 -16.90 -11.98 -14.88
N MET A 157 -17.97 -11.33 -15.32
CA MET A 157 -18.04 -9.87 -15.42
C MET A 157 -17.95 -9.20 -14.03
N GLN A 158 -18.68 -9.71 -13.04
CA GLN A 158 -18.69 -9.15 -11.69
C GLN A 158 -17.32 -9.29 -11.01
N ASP A 159 -16.68 -10.45 -11.11
CA ASP A 159 -15.37 -10.72 -10.54
C ASP A 159 -14.30 -9.85 -11.20
N GLY A 160 -14.36 -9.71 -12.53
CA GLY A 160 -13.46 -8.84 -13.27
C GLY A 160 -13.61 -7.35 -12.93
N MET A 161 -14.80 -6.90 -12.53
CA MET A 161 -15.06 -5.49 -12.21
C MET A 161 -14.81 -5.11 -10.75
N SER A 162 -15.05 -6.02 -9.81
CA SER A 162 -15.01 -5.72 -8.39
C SER A 162 -13.60 -5.83 -7.81
N ASP A 163 -13.05 -7.05 -7.76
CA ASP A 163 -11.78 -7.31 -7.08
C ASP A 163 -10.58 -6.88 -7.94
N GLN A 164 -10.57 -7.29 -9.21
CA GLN A 164 -9.43 -7.11 -10.09
C GLN A 164 -9.11 -5.63 -10.36
N VAL A 165 -10.12 -4.78 -10.59
CA VAL A 165 -9.92 -3.34 -10.88
C VAL A 165 -9.37 -2.61 -9.66
N SER A 166 -9.91 -2.91 -8.48
CA SER A 166 -9.48 -2.34 -7.21
C SER A 166 -8.00 -2.64 -6.94
N VAL A 167 -7.63 -3.92 -7.07
CA VAL A 167 -6.27 -4.40 -6.86
C VAL A 167 -5.32 -3.80 -7.91
N MET A 168 -5.70 -3.81 -9.20
CA MET A 168 -4.88 -3.22 -10.26
C MET A 168 -4.55 -1.75 -10.00
N LEU A 169 -5.54 -0.93 -9.62
CA LEU A 169 -5.32 0.48 -9.31
C LEU A 169 -4.38 0.65 -8.10
N GLN A 170 -4.56 -0.15 -7.05
CA GLN A 170 -3.68 -0.14 -5.89
C GLN A 170 -2.23 -0.48 -6.29
N LEU A 171 -2.02 -1.50 -7.12
CA LEU A 171 -0.69 -1.89 -7.58
C LEU A 171 -0.04 -0.80 -8.42
N VAL A 172 -0.78 -0.16 -9.34
CA VAL A 172 -0.25 0.94 -10.15
C VAL A 172 0.16 2.12 -9.27
N VAL A 173 -0.67 2.50 -8.29
CA VAL A 173 -0.34 3.58 -7.37
C VAL A 173 0.85 3.22 -6.50
N ARG A 174 0.87 2.01 -5.92
CA ARG A 174 1.98 1.55 -5.08
C ARG A 174 3.30 1.51 -5.85
N PHE A 175 3.26 1.06 -7.11
CA PHE A 175 4.41 1.06 -7.99
C PHE A 175 4.92 2.48 -8.28
N ALA A 176 4.02 3.38 -8.67
CA ALA A 176 4.37 4.78 -8.96
C ALA A 176 4.91 5.52 -7.72
N ALA A 177 4.25 5.35 -6.57
CA ALA A 177 4.67 5.95 -5.31
C ALA A 177 5.98 5.35 -4.80
N GLY A 178 6.19 4.04 -4.95
CA GLY A 178 7.45 3.37 -4.62
C GLY A 178 8.63 3.88 -5.44
N LEU A 179 8.45 4.04 -6.76
CA LEU A 179 9.46 4.65 -7.62
C LEU A 179 9.72 6.11 -7.24
N GLY A 180 8.66 6.90 -7.03
CA GLY A 180 8.77 8.30 -6.63
C GLY A 180 9.59 8.50 -5.35
N VAL A 181 9.26 7.76 -4.28
CA VAL A 181 9.98 7.80 -3.00
C VAL A 181 11.42 7.29 -3.15
N GLY A 182 11.63 6.27 -3.98
CA GLY A 182 12.96 5.76 -4.28
C GLY A 182 13.87 6.81 -4.93
N PHE A 183 13.38 7.52 -5.94
CA PHE A 183 14.14 8.57 -6.61
C PHE A 183 14.44 9.77 -5.70
N SER A 184 13.54 10.11 -4.76
CA SER A 184 13.74 11.25 -3.87
C SER A 184 14.85 11.03 -2.83
N GLN A 185 14.99 9.82 -2.29
CA GLN A 185 16.00 9.53 -1.25
C GLN A 185 17.39 9.20 -1.84
N GLY A 186 17.44 8.57 -3.01
CA GLY A 186 18.72 8.17 -3.59
C GLY A 186 18.60 7.71 -5.04
N TRP A 187 18.72 8.64 -5.99
CA TRP A 187 18.67 8.35 -7.42
C TRP A 187 19.77 7.39 -7.92
N LYS A 188 20.94 7.36 -7.25
CA LYS A 188 22.05 6.47 -7.63
C LYS A 188 21.76 5.01 -7.29
N LEU A 189 21.27 4.73 -6.07
CA LEU A 189 21.01 3.36 -5.62
C LEU A 189 19.79 2.77 -6.34
N THR A 190 18.76 3.58 -6.60
CA THR A 190 17.55 3.12 -7.28
C THR A 190 17.76 2.77 -8.75
N LEU A 191 18.56 3.55 -9.49
CA LEU A 191 18.92 3.22 -10.88
C LEU A 191 19.63 1.87 -11.00
N VAL A 192 20.51 1.55 -10.04
CA VAL A 192 21.21 0.25 -10.01
C VAL A 192 20.21 -0.89 -9.83
N ILE A 193 19.26 -0.77 -8.91
CA ILE A 193 18.25 -1.82 -8.66
C ILE A 193 17.33 -2.00 -9.87
N MET A 194 16.89 -0.91 -10.52
CA MET A 194 16.05 -0.98 -11.72
C MET A 194 16.77 -1.60 -12.92
N ALA A 195 18.10 -1.45 -13.04
CA ALA A 195 18.86 -2.10 -14.10
C ALA A 195 18.87 -3.63 -13.95
N VAL A 196 18.77 -4.13 -12.71
CA VAL A 196 18.79 -5.57 -12.39
C VAL A 196 17.39 -6.20 -12.50
N SER A 197 16.30 -5.46 -12.29
CA SER A 197 14.94 -6.01 -12.34
C SER A 197 14.54 -6.71 -13.65
N PRO A 198 14.85 -6.20 -14.87
CA PRO A 198 14.53 -6.92 -16.10
C PRO A 198 15.37 -8.18 -16.29
N LEU A 199 16.59 -8.23 -15.74
CA LEU A 199 17.42 -9.44 -15.80
C LEU A 199 16.77 -10.60 -15.04
N ILE A 200 16.24 -10.31 -13.85
CA ILE A 200 15.51 -11.31 -13.05
C ILE A 200 14.21 -11.71 -13.75
N ALA A 201 13.45 -10.73 -14.26
CA ALA A 201 12.20 -11.00 -14.97
C ALA A 201 12.41 -11.82 -16.26
N GLY A 202 13.54 -11.67 -16.94
CA GLY A 202 13.88 -12.45 -18.14
C GLY A 202 14.36 -13.88 -17.85
N THR A 203 14.65 -14.22 -16.59
CA THR A 203 15.04 -15.59 -16.19
C THR A 203 13.87 -16.43 -15.67
N ALA A 204 12.70 -15.83 -15.47
CA ALA A 204 11.47 -16.48 -15.03
C ALA A 204 10.58 -16.83 -16.23
#